data_AF-A0A0C3HF58-F1
#
_entry.id   AF-A0A0C3HF58-F1
#
_cell.length_a   1.000
_cell.length_b   1.000
_cell.length_c   1.000
_cell.angle_alpha   90.00
_cell.angle_beta   90.00
_cell.angle_gamma   90.00
#
_symmetry.space_group_name_H-M   'P 1'
#
loop_
_entity.id
_entity.type
_entity.pdbx_description
1 polymer ?
#
loop_
_entity_poly.entity_id
_entity_poly.type
_entity_poly.pdbx_seq_one_letter_code
_entity_poly.pdbx_strand_id
1 'polypeptide(L)'
;MAHLSPSAIFSPSVARQQLAAAKDWNYIDSWLSTKFSGKTPPFERNNETLKALLALAALNESADEERDLFAKVESKALQDLRTNTEADPNAGILNQLEGALTPEGAASLNALSFLSVLLNQPVADTENLGRRIIDLQVTSYSLDQASDRISILEKQLNTELDRINNLIKDLESDAYQCPPNLEKQTTDYQRRTKALAAQLPDLKDRVASLSAATGIPGTTVEDVKTEEQKFKDMMAKVNVLEDEVKKYHGLPQDTDLARLELEGLRVELRDLTRQRDSMFEGLVERESPKKTRP
;
A
#
# COMPACT_ATOMS: atom_id res chain seq x y z
N MET A 1 0.20 -4.70 -55.72
CA MET A 1 -0.69 -4.04 -56.69
C MET A 1 -1.62 -3.12 -55.91
N ALA A 2 -1.40 -1.80 -55.98
CA ALA A 2 -2.18 -0.83 -55.23
C ALA A 2 -3.51 -0.56 -55.94
N HIS A 3 -4.62 -0.80 -55.24
CA HIS A 3 -5.95 -0.38 -55.69
C HIS A 3 -6.06 1.14 -55.61
N LEU A 4 -5.87 1.82 -56.74
CA LEU A 4 -6.22 3.23 -56.89
C LEU A 4 -7.75 3.36 -56.81
N SER A 5 -8.26 4.04 -55.79
CA SER A 5 -9.70 4.29 -55.64
C SER A 5 -10.18 5.34 -56.67
N PRO A 6 -11.40 5.22 -57.23
CA PRO A 6 -11.87 6.12 -58.30
C PRO A 6 -11.96 7.60 -57.92
N SER A 7 -12.01 7.94 -56.62
CA SER A 7 -12.02 9.31 -56.12
C SER A 7 -10.66 10.02 -56.22
N ALA A 8 -9.56 9.27 -56.37
CA ALA A 8 -8.22 9.83 -56.58
C ALA A 8 -8.06 10.48 -57.97
N ILE A 9 -8.89 10.10 -58.93
CA ILE A 9 -8.81 10.56 -60.33
C ILE A 9 -9.42 11.97 -60.48
N PHE A 10 -10.34 12.39 -59.59
CA PHE A 10 -11.16 13.60 -59.77
C PHE A 10 -10.69 14.84 -58.98
N SER A 11 -9.52 14.82 -58.33
CA SER A 11 -8.92 16.01 -57.72
C SER A 11 -7.39 16.05 -57.90
N PRO A 12 -6.85 17.00 -58.69
CA PRO A 12 -5.40 17.13 -58.93
C PRO A 12 -4.56 17.26 -57.65
N SER A 13 -5.14 17.78 -56.57
CA SER A 13 -4.45 17.92 -55.28
C SER A 13 -4.25 16.57 -54.59
N VAL A 14 -5.28 15.72 -54.58
CA VAL A 14 -5.24 14.38 -53.96
C VAL A 14 -4.33 13.44 -54.75
N ALA A 15 -4.38 13.53 -56.09
CA ALA A 15 -3.49 12.76 -56.96
C ALA A 15 -2.00 13.10 -56.71
N ARG A 16 -1.67 14.39 -56.50
CA ARG A 16 -0.30 14.81 -56.15
C ARG A 16 0.14 14.30 -54.79
N GLN A 17 -0.73 14.34 -53.78
CA GLN A 17 -0.43 13.83 -52.44
C GLN A 17 -0.20 12.31 -52.45
N GLN A 18 -1.01 11.56 -53.19
CA GLN A 18 -0.82 10.11 -53.33
C GLN A 18 0.44 9.75 -54.09
N LEU A 19 0.80 10.51 -55.13
CA LEU A 19 2.05 10.33 -55.87
C LEU A 19 3.27 10.62 -54.98
N ALA A 20 3.23 11.71 -54.20
CA ALA A 20 4.28 12.03 -53.23
C ALA A 20 4.43 10.92 -52.18
N ALA A 21 3.32 10.48 -51.57
CA ALA A 21 3.35 9.38 -50.61
C ALA A 21 3.86 8.06 -51.23
N ALA A 22 3.51 7.76 -52.48
CA ALA A 22 4.03 6.58 -53.18
C ALA A 22 5.55 6.68 -53.43
N LYS A 23 6.07 7.87 -53.74
CA LYS A 23 7.51 8.11 -53.87
C LYS A 23 8.24 7.89 -52.54
N ASP A 24 7.69 8.42 -51.45
CA ASP A 24 8.27 8.29 -50.11
C ASP A 24 8.26 6.83 -49.65
N TRP A 25 7.20 6.08 -49.93
CA TRP A 25 7.14 4.64 -49.68
C TRP A 25 8.17 3.85 -50.49
N ASN A 26 8.38 4.18 -51.77
CA ASN A 26 9.40 3.52 -52.59
C ASN A 26 10.81 3.78 -52.05
N TYR A 27 11.07 5.02 -51.59
CA TYR A 27 12.33 5.35 -50.95
C TYR A 27 12.55 4.54 -49.67
N ILE A 28 11.56 4.49 -48.76
CA ILE A 28 11.63 3.67 -47.54
C ILE A 28 11.80 2.19 -47.85
N ASP A 29 11.07 1.65 -48.83
CA ASP A 29 11.17 0.25 -49.21
C ASP A 29 12.59 -0.08 -49.71
N SER A 30 13.20 0.81 -50.52
CA SER A 30 14.59 0.67 -50.95
C SER A 30 15.57 0.76 -49.78
N TRP A 31 15.39 1.72 -48.87
CA TRP A 31 16.24 1.93 -47.70
C TRP A 31 16.17 0.74 -46.73
N LEU A 32 14.97 0.26 -46.40
CA LEU A 32 14.75 -0.92 -45.59
C LEU A 32 15.31 -2.19 -46.25
N SER A 33 15.20 -2.31 -47.58
CA SER A 33 15.78 -3.46 -48.29
C SER A 33 17.31 -3.49 -48.16
N THR A 34 17.97 -2.33 -48.18
CA THR A 34 19.41 -2.21 -47.94
C THR A 34 19.77 -2.58 -46.51
N LYS A 35 19.05 -2.06 -45.51
CA LYS A 35 19.35 -2.32 -44.09
C LYS A 35 19.03 -3.76 -43.64
N PHE A 36 18.02 -4.40 -44.23
CA PHE A 36 17.60 -5.77 -43.90
C PHE A 36 18.01 -6.83 -44.94
N SER A 37 18.93 -6.50 -45.87
CA SER A 37 19.38 -7.43 -46.92
C SER A 37 18.22 -8.10 -47.68
N GLY A 38 17.16 -7.33 -47.98
CA GLY A 38 15.97 -7.77 -48.69
C GLY A 38 14.90 -8.49 -47.85
N LYS A 39 15.09 -8.70 -46.54
CA LYS A 39 14.11 -9.36 -45.65
C LYS A 39 13.48 -8.36 -44.68
N THR A 40 12.65 -7.48 -45.19
CA THR A 40 11.94 -6.50 -44.36
C THR A 40 10.81 -7.18 -43.56
N PRO A 41 10.78 -7.03 -42.23
CA PRO A 41 9.66 -7.54 -41.42
C PRO A 41 8.33 -6.91 -41.86
N PRO A 42 7.19 -7.61 -41.74
CA PRO A 42 5.90 -7.01 -42.02
C PRO A 42 5.59 -5.92 -40.99
N PHE A 43 5.12 -4.77 -41.46
CA PHE A 43 4.68 -3.65 -40.62
C PHE A 43 3.46 -2.96 -41.23
N GLU A 44 2.74 -2.22 -40.40
CA GLU A 44 1.56 -1.48 -40.83
C GLU A 44 1.96 -0.28 -41.70
N ARG A 45 1.36 -0.14 -42.89
CA ARG A 45 1.59 1.02 -43.76
C ARG A 45 0.54 2.09 -43.50
N ASN A 46 0.84 2.98 -42.57
CA ASN A 46 0.04 4.16 -42.21
C ASN A 46 0.86 5.45 -42.40
N ASN A 47 0.21 6.62 -42.52
CA ASN A 47 0.89 7.90 -42.69
C ASN A 47 1.82 8.24 -41.50
N GLU A 48 1.41 7.88 -40.28
CA GLU A 48 2.27 8.01 -39.09
C GLU A 48 3.53 7.15 -39.19
N THR A 49 3.39 5.91 -39.68
CA THR A 49 4.55 5.02 -39.89
C THR A 49 5.46 5.53 -41.01
N LEU A 50 4.91 6.09 -42.09
CA LEU A 50 5.70 6.71 -43.16
C LEU A 50 6.53 7.87 -42.61
N LYS A 51 5.90 8.77 -41.85
CA LYS A 51 6.57 9.93 -41.24
C LYS A 51 7.68 9.49 -40.28
N ALA A 52 7.41 8.50 -39.43
CA ALA A 52 8.40 7.96 -38.50
C ALA A 52 9.58 7.31 -39.25
N LEU A 53 9.31 6.49 -40.27
CA LEU A 53 10.34 5.82 -41.07
C LEU A 53 11.18 6.81 -41.89
N LEU A 54 10.59 7.87 -42.44
CA LEU A 54 11.33 8.93 -43.11
C LEU A 54 12.27 9.67 -42.15
N ALA A 55 11.78 10.00 -40.95
CA ALA A 55 12.60 10.64 -39.92
C ALA A 55 13.76 9.74 -39.48
N LEU A 56 13.50 8.43 -39.30
CA LEU A 56 14.54 7.44 -38.98
C LEU A 56 15.55 7.28 -40.11
N ALA A 57 15.10 7.25 -41.36
CA ALA A 57 15.98 7.17 -42.52
C ALA A 57 16.91 8.38 -42.59
N ALA A 58 16.36 9.59 -42.44
CA ALA A 58 17.14 10.82 -42.43
C ALA A 58 18.17 10.87 -41.28
N LEU A 59 17.78 10.45 -40.06
CA LEU A 59 18.70 10.36 -38.92
C LEU A 59 19.80 9.31 -39.11
N ASN A 60 19.47 8.20 -39.77
CA ASN A 60 20.42 7.15 -40.07
C ASN A 60 21.43 7.61 -41.13
N GLU A 61 20.96 8.23 -42.20
CA GLU A 61 21.81 8.82 -43.25
C GLU A 61 22.72 9.90 -42.66
N SER A 62 22.21 10.82 -41.82
CA SER A 62 23.05 11.82 -41.18
C SER A 62 24.11 11.19 -40.27
N ALA A 63 23.75 10.13 -39.53
CA ALA A 63 24.71 9.42 -38.68
C ALA A 63 25.76 8.66 -39.51
N ASP A 64 25.38 8.08 -40.64
CA ASP A 64 26.30 7.40 -41.57
C ASP A 64 27.25 8.44 -42.23
N GLU A 65 26.75 9.61 -42.64
CA GLU A 65 27.57 10.72 -43.15
C GLU A 65 28.57 11.23 -42.10
N GLU A 66 28.14 11.43 -40.85
CA GLU A 66 29.02 11.82 -39.75
C GLU A 66 30.12 10.78 -39.52
N ARG A 67 29.77 9.49 -39.50
CA ARG A 67 30.76 8.40 -39.37
C ARG A 67 31.77 8.41 -40.51
N ASP A 68 31.32 8.60 -41.74
CA ASP A 68 32.21 8.68 -42.90
C ASP A 68 33.15 9.88 -42.82
N LEU A 69 32.68 11.02 -42.31
CA LEU A 69 33.51 12.20 -42.07
C LEU A 69 34.54 11.93 -40.97
N PHE A 70 34.15 11.33 -39.86
CA PHE A 70 35.08 10.94 -38.79
C PHE A 70 36.15 9.97 -39.31
N ALA A 71 35.77 8.94 -40.06
CA ALA A 71 36.72 7.98 -40.63
C ALA A 71 37.72 8.65 -41.60
N LYS A 72 37.26 9.61 -42.41
CA LYS A 72 38.15 10.40 -43.29
C LYS A 72 39.10 11.30 -42.50
N VAL A 73 38.62 11.95 -41.46
CA VAL A 73 39.44 12.80 -40.58
C VAL A 73 40.49 11.96 -39.87
N GLU A 74 40.09 10.82 -39.30
CA GLU A 74 40.99 9.87 -38.64
C GLU A 74 42.05 9.35 -39.61
N SER A 75 41.66 8.90 -40.81
CA SER A 75 42.61 8.42 -41.82
C SER A 75 43.62 9.49 -42.22
N LYS A 76 43.19 10.75 -42.37
CA LYS A 76 44.09 11.87 -42.70
C LYS A 76 45.02 12.19 -41.53
N ALA A 77 44.48 12.27 -40.31
CA ALA A 77 45.27 12.52 -39.12
C ALA A 77 46.34 11.43 -38.90
N LEU A 78 46.01 10.15 -39.14
CA LEU A 78 46.96 9.04 -39.10
C LEU A 78 48.04 9.15 -40.19
N GLN A 79 47.67 9.58 -41.39
CA GLN A 79 48.63 9.82 -42.46
C GLN A 79 49.59 10.95 -42.11
N ASP A 80 49.07 12.08 -41.63
CA ASP A 80 49.86 13.24 -41.23
C ASP A 80 50.82 12.89 -40.09
N LEU A 81 50.35 12.14 -39.08
CA LEU A 81 51.20 11.65 -37.99
C LEU A 81 52.35 10.78 -38.51
N ARG A 82 52.07 9.81 -39.41
CA ARG A 82 53.13 8.96 -40.00
C ARG A 82 54.17 9.80 -40.73
N THR A 83 53.74 10.77 -41.55
CA THR A 83 54.68 11.64 -42.27
C THR A 83 55.51 12.51 -41.33
N ASN A 84 54.94 12.99 -40.22
CA ASN A 84 55.65 13.79 -39.23
C ASN A 84 56.64 12.94 -38.43
N THR A 85 56.34 11.68 -38.12
CA THR A 85 57.27 10.76 -37.45
C THR A 85 58.49 10.45 -38.33
N GLU A 86 58.29 10.26 -39.63
CA GLU A 86 59.38 10.02 -40.59
C GLU A 86 60.26 11.26 -40.79
N ALA A 87 59.70 12.46 -40.62
CA ALA A 87 60.40 13.74 -40.77
C ALA A 87 61.03 14.26 -39.47
N ASP A 88 60.88 13.57 -38.33
CA ASP A 88 61.36 14.06 -37.03
C ASP A 88 62.90 14.03 -36.96
N PRO A 89 63.59 15.19 -36.89
CA PRO A 89 65.05 15.24 -36.81
C PRO A 89 65.60 14.58 -35.54
N ASN A 90 64.77 14.37 -34.51
CA ASN A 90 65.17 13.76 -33.24
C ASN A 90 64.89 12.25 -33.18
N ALA A 91 64.31 11.64 -34.21
CA ALA A 91 63.96 10.22 -34.22
C ALA A 91 65.14 9.30 -33.87
N GLY A 92 66.34 9.62 -34.35
CA GLY A 92 67.56 8.87 -34.02
C GLY A 92 67.94 8.91 -32.53
N ILE A 93 67.73 10.05 -31.88
CA ILE A 93 68.01 10.25 -30.44
C ILE A 93 66.97 9.50 -29.61
N LEU A 94 65.70 9.58 -30.00
CA LEU A 94 64.60 8.85 -29.34
C LEU A 94 64.82 7.33 -29.40
N ASN A 95 65.17 6.79 -30.57
CA ASN A 95 65.48 5.37 -30.72
C ASN A 95 66.67 4.92 -29.85
N GLN A 96 67.69 5.77 -29.68
CA GLN A 96 68.82 5.49 -28.79
C GLN A 96 68.43 5.51 -27.31
N LEU A 97 67.57 6.46 -26.91
CA LEU A 97 67.02 6.52 -25.55
C LEU A 97 66.13 5.31 -25.25
N GLU A 98 65.27 4.92 -26.20
CA GLU A 98 64.44 3.72 -26.08
C GLU A 98 65.29 2.45 -25.97
N GLY A 99 66.36 2.33 -26.77
CA GLY A 99 67.29 1.21 -26.71
C GLY A 99 68.14 1.16 -25.43
N ALA A 100 68.28 2.28 -24.72
CA ALA A 100 69.02 2.38 -23.46
C ALA A 100 68.15 2.12 -22.22
N LEU A 101 66.83 1.98 -22.37
CA LEU A 101 65.92 1.68 -21.26
C LEU A 101 66.13 0.26 -20.73
N THR A 102 65.97 0.10 -19.42
CA THR A 102 65.81 -1.23 -18.81
C THR A 102 64.49 -1.86 -19.28
N PRO A 103 64.34 -3.19 -19.22
CA PRO A 103 63.08 -3.85 -19.58
C PRO A 103 61.89 -3.32 -18.76
N GLU A 104 62.11 -2.99 -17.49
CA GLU A 104 61.08 -2.39 -16.62
C GLU A 104 60.75 -0.94 -17.01
N GLY A 105 61.76 -0.15 -17.41
CA GLY A 105 61.56 1.20 -17.91
C GLY A 105 60.76 1.22 -19.21
N ALA A 106 61.10 0.34 -20.16
CA ALA A 106 60.35 0.15 -21.40
C ALA A 106 58.90 -0.31 -21.14
N ALA A 107 58.68 -1.25 -20.21
CA ALA A 107 57.32 -1.68 -19.83
C ALA A 107 56.51 -0.54 -19.22
N SER A 108 57.11 0.25 -18.33
CA SER A 108 56.46 1.39 -17.67
C SER A 108 56.10 2.51 -18.65
N LEU A 109 56.99 2.82 -19.58
CA LEU A 109 56.75 3.83 -20.62
C LEU A 109 55.63 3.39 -21.57
N ASN A 110 55.61 2.12 -21.98
CA ASN A 110 54.53 1.56 -22.78
C ASN A 110 53.19 1.56 -22.02
N ALA A 111 53.19 1.28 -20.72
CA ALA A 111 51.99 1.36 -19.91
C ALA A 111 51.45 2.79 -19.81
N LEU A 112 52.33 3.79 -19.65
CA LEU A 112 51.95 5.20 -19.62
C LEU A 112 51.43 5.69 -20.97
N SER A 113 52.08 5.33 -22.08
CA SER A 113 51.60 5.70 -23.42
C SER A 113 50.25 5.06 -23.72
N PHE A 114 50.09 3.78 -23.39
CA PHE A 114 48.83 3.06 -23.53
C PHE A 114 47.71 3.69 -22.69
N LEU A 115 47.96 3.99 -21.41
CA LEU A 115 46.98 4.66 -20.55
C LEU A 115 46.64 6.07 -21.04
N SER A 116 47.62 6.81 -21.55
CA SER A 116 47.39 8.15 -22.11
C SER A 116 46.45 8.08 -23.31
N VAL A 117 46.66 7.13 -24.23
CA VAL A 117 45.77 6.90 -25.38
C VAL A 117 44.39 6.44 -24.92
N LEU A 118 44.33 5.47 -24.01
CA LEU A 118 43.06 4.92 -23.50
C LEU A 118 42.20 5.98 -22.81
N LEU A 119 42.82 6.87 -22.05
CA LEU A 119 42.16 7.95 -21.33
C LEU A 119 42.00 9.23 -22.17
N ASN A 120 42.39 9.17 -23.45
CA ASN A 120 42.40 10.28 -24.39
C ASN A 120 43.09 11.54 -23.83
N GLN A 121 44.24 11.33 -23.18
CA GLN A 121 45.10 12.38 -22.64
C GLN A 121 46.26 12.64 -23.61
N PRO A 122 46.52 13.91 -23.98
CA PRO A 122 47.59 14.26 -24.92
C PRO A 122 48.99 14.16 -24.31
N VAL A 123 49.12 14.25 -22.98
CA VAL A 123 50.39 14.16 -22.26
C VAL A 123 50.25 13.14 -21.13
N ALA A 124 51.19 12.21 -21.06
CA ALA A 124 51.24 11.17 -20.04
C ALA A 124 51.71 11.75 -18.69
N ASP A 125 50.85 12.54 -18.04
CA ASP A 125 51.04 12.98 -16.67
C ASP A 125 50.37 12.01 -15.69
N THR A 126 51.18 11.35 -14.88
CA THR A 126 50.74 10.34 -13.90
C THR A 126 49.64 10.82 -12.97
N GLU A 127 49.65 12.10 -12.54
CA GLU A 127 48.63 12.63 -11.64
C GLU A 127 47.28 12.75 -12.36
N ASN A 128 47.29 13.30 -13.56
CA ASN A 128 46.08 13.46 -14.38
C ASN A 128 45.51 12.11 -14.84
N LEU A 129 46.36 11.15 -15.21
CA LEU A 129 45.94 9.78 -15.53
C LEU A 129 45.29 9.12 -14.30
N GLY A 130 45.90 9.26 -13.12
CA GLY A 130 45.35 8.73 -11.87
C GLY A 130 43.99 9.34 -11.51
N ARG A 131 43.85 10.67 -11.59
CA ARG A 131 42.57 11.36 -11.38
C ARG A 131 41.50 10.87 -12.36
N ARG A 132 41.84 10.73 -13.64
CA ARG A 132 40.88 10.28 -14.67
C ARG A 132 40.41 8.84 -14.44
N ILE A 133 41.28 7.95 -13.96
CA ILE A 133 40.91 6.60 -13.57
C ILE A 133 39.93 6.62 -12.40
N ILE A 134 40.20 7.44 -11.38
CA ILE A 134 39.29 7.60 -10.23
C ILE A 134 37.94 8.16 -10.69
N ASP A 135 37.94 9.17 -11.55
CA ASP A 135 36.71 9.74 -12.11
C ASP A 135 35.90 8.68 -12.87
N LEU A 136 36.54 7.89 -13.74
CA LEU A 136 35.88 6.80 -14.46
C LEU A 136 35.32 5.73 -13.51
N GLN A 137 36.03 5.45 -12.43
CA GLN A 137 35.56 4.51 -11.42
C GLN A 137 34.35 5.08 -10.68
N VAL A 138 34.37 6.36 -10.30
CA VAL A 138 33.22 7.05 -9.68
C VAL A 138 32.02 7.08 -10.64
N THR A 139 32.23 7.37 -11.91
CA THR A 139 31.14 7.34 -12.89
C THR A 139 30.59 5.95 -13.10
N SER A 140 31.43 4.91 -13.15
CA SER A 140 31.00 3.51 -13.22
C SER A 140 30.10 3.14 -12.03
N TYR A 141 30.56 3.40 -10.80
CA TYR A 141 29.77 3.10 -9.61
C TYR A 141 28.46 3.88 -9.54
N SER A 142 28.45 5.15 -9.97
CA SER A 142 27.21 5.94 -9.97
C SER A 142 26.21 5.43 -11.03
N LEU A 143 26.68 4.95 -12.18
CA LEU A 143 25.86 4.27 -13.19
C LEU A 143 25.29 2.94 -12.67
N ASP A 144 26.10 2.13 -12.00
CA ASP A 144 25.66 0.86 -11.41
C ASP A 144 24.58 1.11 -10.34
N GLN A 145 24.79 2.08 -9.45
CA GLN A 145 23.78 2.46 -8.46
C GLN A 145 22.49 3.01 -9.10
N ALA A 146 22.61 3.80 -10.17
CA ALA A 146 21.45 4.31 -10.89
C ALA A 146 20.67 3.16 -11.57
N SER A 147 21.38 2.19 -12.15
CA SER A 147 20.80 0.97 -12.73
C SER A 147 20.03 0.17 -11.68
N ASP A 148 20.64 -0.07 -10.51
CA ASP A 148 19.99 -0.76 -9.40
C ASP A 148 18.73 -0.03 -8.94
N ARG A 149 18.81 1.30 -8.80
CA ARG A 149 17.65 2.13 -8.44
C ARG A 149 16.52 2.03 -9.47
N ILE A 150 16.85 2.09 -10.76
CA ILE A 150 15.87 1.93 -11.84
C ILE A 150 15.21 0.54 -11.75
N SER A 151 15.98 -0.51 -11.50
CA SER A 151 15.44 -1.87 -11.35
C SER A 151 14.46 -2.00 -10.18
N ILE A 152 14.71 -1.30 -9.07
CA ILE A 152 13.82 -1.27 -7.92
C ILE A 152 12.52 -0.52 -8.25
N LEU A 153 12.63 0.64 -8.91
CA LEU A 153 11.48 1.43 -9.35
C LEU A 153 10.62 0.66 -10.37
N GLU A 154 11.24 -0.06 -11.29
CA GLU A 154 10.54 -0.92 -12.25
C GLU A 154 9.76 -2.01 -11.53
N LYS A 155 10.37 -2.71 -10.57
CA LYS A 155 9.68 -3.71 -9.75
C LYS A 155 8.51 -3.10 -9.00
N GLN A 156 8.69 -1.92 -8.40
CA GLN A 156 7.61 -1.22 -7.70
C GLN A 156 6.46 -0.86 -8.64
N LEU A 157 6.76 -0.29 -9.81
CA LEU A 157 5.74 0.04 -10.81
C LEU A 157 4.99 -1.20 -11.28
N ASN A 158 5.68 -2.32 -11.52
CA ASN A 158 5.03 -3.57 -11.89
C ASN A 158 4.12 -4.08 -10.76
N THR A 159 4.55 -4.02 -9.49
CA THR A 159 3.69 -4.42 -8.37
C THR A 159 2.47 -3.51 -8.21
N GLU A 160 2.61 -2.20 -8.46
CA GLU A 160 1.47 -1.28 -8.41
C GLU A 160 0.52 -1.48 -9.60
N LEU A 161 1.05 -1.76 -10.80
CA LEU A 161 0.23 -2.14 -11.95
C LEU A 161 -0.56 -3.41 -11.67
N ASP A 162 0.07 -4.44 -11.10
CA ASP A 162 -0.62 -5.67 -10.71
C ASP A 162 -1.70 -5.42 -9.65
N ARG A 163 -1.43 -4.56 -8.66
CA ARG A 163 -2.42 -4.15 -7.65
C ARG A 163 -3.61 -3.43 -8.29
N ILE A 164 -3.36 -2.48 -9.18
CA ILE A 164 -4.41 -1.74 -9.88
C ILE A 164 -5.22 -2.69 -10.75
N ASN A 165 -4.57 -3.58 -11.50
CA ASN A 165 -5.26 -4.57 -12.33
C ASN A 165 -6.13 -5.51 -11.50
N ASN A 166 -5.67 -5.92 -10.31
CA ASN A 166 -6.47 -6.74 -9.40
C ASN A 166 -7.66 -5.95 -8.85
N LEU A 167 -7.48 -4.67 -8.51
CA LEU A 167 -8.56 -3.79 -8.05
C LEU A 167 -9.60 -3.56 -9.15
N ILE A 168 -9.18 -3.36 -10.40
CA ILE A 168 -10.09 -3.24 -11.55
C ILE A 168 -10.93 -4.52 -11.67
N LYS A 169 -10.30 -5.70 -11.62
CA LYS A 169 -11.02 -6.98 -11.67
C LYS A 169 -12.00 -7.15 -10.51
N ASP A 170 -11.65 -6.68 -9.31
CA ASP A 170 -12.52 -6.73 -8.14
C ASP A 170 -13.72 -5.78 -8.30
N LEU A 171 -13.51 -4.56 -8.81
CA LEU A 171 -14.60 -3.62 -9.11
C LEU A 171 -15.49 -4.08 -10.26
N GLU A 172 -14.96 -4.83 -11.22
CA GLU A 172 -15.73 -5.46 -12.29
C GLU A 172 -16.49 -6.71 -11.81
N SER A 173 -16.25 -7.19 -10.59
CA SER A 173 -16.91 -8.36 -10.05
C SER A 173 -18.39 -8.13 -9.77
N ASP A 174 -19.15 -9.22 -9.74
CA ASP A 174 -20.59 -9.23 -9.50
C ASP A 174 -21.01 -8.59 -8.16
N ALA A 175 -20.08 -8.41 -7.21
CA ALA A 175 -20.34 -7.73 -5.95
C ALA A 175 -20.59 -6.21 -6.11
N TYR A 176 -19.97 -5.60 -7.13
CA TYR A 176 -20.08 -4.16 -7.41
C TYR A 176 -20.92 -3.86 -8.66
N GLN A 177 -21.32 -4.89 -9.42
CA GLN A 177 -22.27 -4.71 -10.51
C GLN A 177 -23.70 -4.49 -9.97
N CYS A 178 -24.46 -3.63 -10.65
CA CYS A 178 -25.86 -3.42 -10.33
C CYS A 178 -26.63 -4.74 -10.52
N PRO A 179 -27.29 -5.28 -9.48
CA PRO A 179 -28.05 -6.51 -9.61
C PRO A 179 -29.11 -6.33 -10.72
N PRO A 180 -29.21 -7.25 -11.70
CA PRO A 180 -30.04 -7.07 -12.90
C PRO A 180 -31.55 -6.99 -12.61
N ASN A 181 -31.95 -7.25 -11.36
CA ASN A 181 -33.34 -7.20 -10.90
C ASN A 181 -33.64 -6.01 -9.98
N LEU A 182 -32.69 -5.07 -9.75
CA LEU A 182 -32.90 -3.95 -8.83
C LEU A 182 -34.05 -3.05 -9.27
N GLU A 183 -34.18 -2.76 -10.57
CA GLU A 183 -35.29 -1.96 -11.10
C GLU A 183 -36.65 -2.65 -10.91
N LYS A 184 -36.71 -3.97 -11.15
CA LYS A 184 -37.91 -4.78 -10.91
C LYS A 184 -38.28 -4.80 -9.44
N GLN A 185 -37.32 -5.03 -8.55
CA GLN A 185 -37.55 -5.00 -7.10
C GLN A 185 -38.00 -3.62 -6.62
N THR A 186 -37.39 -2.55 -7.13
CA THR A 186 -37.76 -1.17 -6.78
C THR A 186 -39.19 -0.86 -7.18
N THR A 187 -39.58 -1.23 -8.40
CA THR A 187 -40.96 -1.05 -8.89
C THR A 187 -41.96 -1.90 -8.09
N ASP A 188 -41.62 -3.13 -7.73
CA ASP A 188 -42.45 -3.99 -6.87
C ASP A 188 -42.59 -3.44 -5.45
N TYR A 189 -41.51 -2.94 -4.84
CA TYR A 189 -41.57 -2.27 -3.55
C TYR A 189 -42.41 -0.99 -3.61
N GLN A 190 -42.28 -0.19 -4.66
CA GLN A 190 -43.14 1.00 -4.84
C GLN A 190 -44.62 0.63 -4.94
N ARG A 191 -44.97 -0.44 -5.67
CA ARG A 191 -46.34 -0.95 -5.75
C ARG A 191 -46.85 -1.43 -4.38
N ARG A 192 -46.05 -2.21 -3.65
CA ARG A 192 -46.38 -2.68 -2.29
C ARG A 192 -46.56 -1.52 -1.31
N THR A 193 -45.67 -0.54 -1.34
CA THR A 193 -45.77 0.66 -0.50
C THR A 193 -47.03 1.45 -0.81
N LYS A 194 -47.38 1.63 -2.10
CA LYS A 194 -48.65 2.28 -2.49
C LYS A 194 -49.87 1.50 -2.00
N ALA A 195 -49.86 0.17 -2.12
CA ALA A 195 -50.95 -0.68 -1.64
C ALA A 195 -51.12 -0.61 -0.11
N LEU A 196 -50.01 -0.68 0.64
CA LEU A 196 -50.02 -0.54 2.11
C LEU A 196 -50.42 0.87 2.55
N ALA A 197 -49.96 1.91 1.85
CA ALA A 197 -50.35 3.29 2.13
C ALA A 197 -51.84 3.52 1.89
N ALA A 198 -52.44 2.86 0.89
CA ALA A 198 -53.87 2.91 0.63
C ALA A 198 -54.69 2.16 1.71
N GLN A 199 -54.14 1.14 2.35
CA GLN A 199 -54.79 0.40 3.46
C GLN A 199 -54.65 1.08 4.82
N LEU A 200 -53.73 2.04 4.94
CA LEU A 200 -53.42 2.75 6.19
C LEU A 200 -54.62 3.54 6.77
N PRO A 201 -55.42 4.27 5.96
CA PRO A 201 -56.64 4.94 6.42
C PRO A 201 -57.66 3.94 6.97
N ASP A 202 -57.94 2.85 6.23
CA ASP A 202 -58.91 1.83 6.67
C ASP A 202 -58.47 1.15 7.98
N LEU A 203 -57.18 0.90 8.16
CA LEU A 203 -56.64 0.36 9.40
C LEU A 203 -56.71 1.38 10.55
N LYS A 204 -56.45 2.67 10.27
CA LYS A 204 -56.63 3.75 11.24
C LYS A 204 -58.10 3.89 11.66
N ASP A 205 -59.03 3.79 10.72
CA ASP A 205 -60.47 3.85 10.98
C ASP A 205 -60.96 2.61 11.74
N ARG A 206 -60.40 1.43 11.47
CA ARG A 206 -60.63 0.23 12.28
C ARG A 206 -60.09 0.37 13.70
N VAL A 207 -58.91 0.94 13.89
CA VAL A 207 -58.35 1.20 15.22
C VAL A 207 -59.18 2.25 15.96
N ALA A 208 -59.63 3.30 15.28
CA ALA A 208 -60.49 4.34 15.85
C ALA A 208 -61.89 3.81 16.22
N SER A 209 -62.46 2.92 15.40
CA SER A 209 -63.74 2.27 15.71
C SER A 209 -63.62 1.23 16.81
N LEU A 210 -62.52 0.47 16.88
CA LEU A 210 -62.24 -0.45 17.97
C LEU A 210 -62.02 0.28 19.29
N SER A 211 -61.27 1.38 19.31
CA SER A 211 -61.07 2.20 20.51
C SER A 211 -62.36 2.88 20.96
N ALA A 212 -63.22 3.30 20.02
CA ALA A 212 -64.55 3.81 20.34
C ALA A 212 -65.48 2.72 20.90
N ALA A 213 -65.41 1.48 20.38
CA ALA A 213 -66.26 0.36 20.81
C ALA A 213 -65.87 -0.23 22.17
N THR A 214 -64.58 -0.26 22.51
CA THR A 214 -64.11 -0.72 23.83
C THR A 214 -64.23 0.36 24.90
N GLY A 215 -64.50 1.62 24.53
CA GLY A 215 -64.62 2.74 25.48
C GLY A 215 -63.34 3.07 26.24
N ILE A 216 -62.23 2.41 25.89
CA ILE A 216 -60.90 2.62 26.47
C ILE A 216 -60.13 3.47 25.46
N PRO A 217 -59.77 4.72 25.79
CA PRO A 217 -58.90 5.51 24.92
C PRO A 217 -57.61 4.71 24.72
N GLY A 218 -57.16 4.60 23.46
CA GLY A 218 -56.12 3.66 23.04
C GLY A 218 -54.95 3.62 24.01
N THR A 219 -54.91 2.58 24.85
CA THR A 219 -53.79 2.33 25.75
C THR A 219 -52.58 2.04 24.89
N THR A 220 -51.63 2.96 24.89
CA THR A 220 -50.40 2.80 24.13
C THR A 220 -49.52 1.78 24.86
N VAL A 221 -48.67 1.06 24.13
CA VAL A 221 -47.69 0.13 24.74
C VAL A 221 -46.82 0.85 25.77
N GLU A 222 -46.61 2.16 25.60
CA GLU A 222 -45.93 3.03 26.55
C GLU A 222 -46.71 3.19 27.86
N ASP A 223 -48.03 3.37 27.82
CA ASP A 223 -48.88 3.48 29.01
C ASP A 223 -48.84 2.18 29.83
N VAL A 224 -48.91 1.03 29.15
CA VAL A 224 -48.78 -0.29 29.78
C VAL A 224 -47.42 -0.45 30.48
N LYS A 225 -46.35 0.04 29.84
CA LYS A 225 -44.99 0.02 30.43
C LYS A 225 -44.89 0.89 31.67
N THR A 226 -45.55 2.05 31.69
CA THR A 226 -45.56 2.91 32.89
C THR A 226 -46.33 2.28 34.06
N GLU A 227 -47.45 1.63 33.79
CA GLU A 227 -48.21 0.90 34.82
C GLU A 227 -47.44 -0.32 35.33
N GLU A 228 -46.72 -1.04 34.45
CA GLU A 228 -45.86 -2.15 34.85
C GLU A 228 -44.73 -1.69 35.79
N GLN A 229 -44.14 -0.52 35.53
CA GLN A 229 -43.12 0.07 36.41
C GLN A 229 -43.68 0.46 37.77
N LYS A 230 -44.85 1.12 37.82
CA LYS A 230 -45.52 1.46 39.09
C LYS A 230 -45.83 0.21 39.90
N PHE A 231 -46.25 -0.87 39.25
CA PHE A 231 -46.51 -2.14 39.91
C PHE A 231 -45.23 -2.76 40.50
N LYS A 232 -44.13 -2.74 39.75
CA LYS A 232 -42.82 -3.20 40.25
C LYS A 232 -42.35 -2.39 41.47
N ASP A 233 -42.53 -1.07 41.45
CA ASP A 233 -42.19 -0.21 42.58
C ASP A 233 -43.06 -0.50 43.81
N MET A 234 -44.35 -0.78 43.59
CA MET A 234 -45.27 -1.18 44.65
C MET A 234 -44.85 -2.51 45.29
N MET A 235 -44.50 -3.50 44.46
CA MET A 235 -44.01 -4.81 44.92
C MET A 235 -42.70 -4.69 45.71
N ALA A 236 -41.79 -3.82 45.29
CA ALA A 236 -40.55 -3.55 46.03
C ALA A 236 -40.85 -2.98 47.43
N LYS A 237 -41.80 -2.05 47.55
CA LYS A 237 -42.23 -1.49 48.84
C LYS A 237 -42.87 -2.54 49.75
N VAL A 238 -43.71 -3.41 49.19
CA VAL A 238 -44.34 -4.52 49.94
C VAL A 238 -43.26 -5.46 50.49
N ASN A 239 -42.25 -5.82 49.69
CA ASN A 239 -41.16 -6.69 50.16
C ASN A 239 -40.35 -6.06 51.31
N VAL A 240 -40.05 -4.76 51.24
CA VAL A 240 -39.35 -4.05 52.34
C VAL A 240 -40.17 -4.07 53.62
N LEU A 241 -41.47 -3.80 53.52
CA LEU A 241 -42.39 -3.84 54.66
C LEU A 241 -42.52 -5.25 55.24
N GLU A 242 -42.60 -6.27 54.39
CA GLU A 242 -42.61 -7.67 54.84
C GLU A 242 -41.32 -8.04 55.57
N ASP A 243 -40.16 -7.60 55.10
CA ASP A 243 -38.88 -7.85 55.78
C ASP A 243 -38.76 -7.08 57.10
N GLU A 244 -39.32 -5.89 57.20
CA GLU A 244 -39.44 -5.18 58.48
C GLU A 244 -40.35 -5.93 59.45
N VAL A 245 -41.52 -6.41 59.01
CA VAL A 245 -42.43 -7.20 59.84
C VAL A 245 -41.78 -8.52 60.29
N LYS A 246 -40.99 -9.18 59.43
CA LYS A 246 -40.25 -10.40 59.79
C LYS A 246 -39.24 -10.17 60.93
N LYS A 247 -38.62 -8.99 61.04
CA LYS A 247 -37.68 -8.68 62.15
C LYS A 247 -38.37 -8.67 63.51
N TYR A 248 -39.68 -8.39 63.54
CA TYR A 248 -40.48 -8.40 64.75
C TYR A 248 -41.18 -9.75 64.97
N HIS A 249 -40.97 -10.73 64.08
CA HIS A 249 -41.54 -12.07 64.21
C HIS A 249 -40.71 -12.87 65.23
N GLY A 250 -41.29 -13.12 66.40
CA GLY A 250 -40.66 -13.89 67.49
C GLY A 250 -40.46 -13.12 68.79
N LEU A 251 -40.81 -11.83 68.87
CA LEU A 251 -40.95 -11.16 70.17
C LEU A 251 -42.26 -11.58 70.83
N PRO A 252 -42.25 -12.08 72.09
CA PRO A 252 -43.46 -12.28 72.86
C PRO A 252 -44.24 -10.96 72.98
N GLN A 253 -45.56 -11.01 72.84
CA GLN A 253 -46.43 -9.82 72.90
C GLN A 253 -46.39 -9.10 74.26
N ASP A 254 -45.98 -9.79 75.33
CA ASP A 254 -45.86 -9.24 76.69
C ASP A 254 -44.41 -8.91 77.05
N THR A 255 -44.11 -7.60 77.13
CA THR A 255 -42.77 -7.08 77.45
C THR A 255 -42.26 -7.45 78.83
N ASP A 256 -43.18 -7.74 79.77
CA ASP A 256 -42.84 -8.02 81.17
C ASP A 256 -42.33 -9.45 81.36
N LEU A 257 -42.85 -10.43 80.60
CA LEU A 257 -42.35 -11.82 80.62
C LEU A 257 -40.95 -11.92 80.01
N ALA A 258 -40.70 -11.22 78.91
CA ALA A 258 -39.38 -11.19 78.28
C ALA A 258 -38.31 -10.59 79.20
N ARG A 259 -38.66 -9.60 80.04
CA ARG A 259 -37.75 -9.04 81.05
C ARG A 259 -37.44 -10.03 82.16
N LEU A 260 -38.42 -10.83 82.58
CA LEU A 260 -38.27 -11.84 83.63
C LEU A 260 -37.33 -12.97 83.18
N GLU A 261 -37.46 -13.43 81.94
CA GLU A 261 -36.53 -14.41 81.36
C GLU A 261 -35.10 -13.85 81.23
N LEU A 262 -34.95 -12.59 80.83
CA LEU A 262 -33.63 -11.94 80.72
C LEU A 262 -32.95 -11.76 82.09
N GLU A 263 -33.71 -11.40 83.12
CA GLU A 263 -33.23 -11.36 84.51
C GLU A 263 -32.81 -12.76 84.99
N GLY A 264 -33.60 -13.80 84.70
CA GLY A 264 -33.27 -15.20 85.01
C GLY A 264 -31.94 -15.64 84.39
N LEU A 265 -31.76 -15.42 83.09
CA LEU A 265 -30.52 -15.76 82.38
C LEU A 265 -29.30 -14.97 82.92
N ARG A 266 -29.50 -13.72 83.36
CA ARG A 266 -28.42 -12.93 83.99
C ARG A 266 -27.99 -13.47 85.34
N VAL A 267 -28.92 -14.04 86.12
CA VAL A 267 -28.59 -14.68 87.40
C VAL A 267 -27.78 -15.96 87.14
N GLU A 268 -28.21 -16.81 86.20
CA GLU A 268 -27.46 -18.02 85.83
C GLU A 268 -26.04 -17.70 85.35
N LEU A 269 -25.86 -16.65 84.55
CA LEU A 269 -24.53 -16.24 84.07
C LEU A 269 -23.61 -15.83 85.24
N ARG A 270 -24.15 -15.13 86.25
CA ARG A 270 -23.37 -14.75 87.44
C ARG A 270 -22.98 -15.98 88.27
N ASP A 271 -23.87 -16.96 88.40
CA ASP A 271 -23.58 -18.18 89.16
C ASP A 271 -22.53 -19.05 88.46
N LEU A 272 -22.60 -19.20 87.14
CA LEU A 272 -21.56 -19.87 86.36
C LEU A 272 -20.21 -19.14 86.45
N THR A 273 -20.23 -17.80 86.48
CA THR A 273 -19.01 -16.99 86.66
C THR A 273 -18.38 -17.24 88.03
N ARG A 274 -19.18 -17.32 89.09
CA ARG A 274 -18.71 -17.67 90.44
C ARG A 274 -18.14 -19.08 90.51
N GLN A 275 -18.79 -20.05 89.87
CA GLN A 275 -18.27 -21.42 89.79
C GLN A 275 -16.92 -21.48 89.08
N ARG A 276 -16.77 -20.74 87.96
CA ARG A 276 -15.49 -20.62 87.26
C ARG A 276 -14.41 -20.05 88.18
N ASP A 277 -14.70 -18.97 88.88
CA ASP A 277 -13.71 -18.30 89.73
C ASP A 277 -13.32 -19.17 90.94
N SER A 278 -14.27 -19.89 91.54
CA SER A 278 -13.98 -20.88 92.59
C SER A 278 -13.12 -22.05 92.10
N MET A 279 -13.41 -22.59 90.91
CA MET A 279 -12.57 -23.62 90.31
C MET A 279 -11.16 -23.10 89.97
N PHE A 280 -11.06 -21.83 89.57
CA PHE A 280 -9.78 -21.19 89.27
C PHE A 280 -8.93 -21.01 90.55
N GLU A 281 -9.52 -20.53 91.64
CA GLU A 281 -8.82 -20.42 92.94
C GLU A 281 -8.32 -21.78 93.44
N GLY A 282 -9.15 -22.84 93.34
CA GLY A 282 -8.74 -24.20 93.71
C GLY A 282 -7.61 -24.80 92.87
N LEU A 283 -7.44 -24.34 91.62
CA LEU A 283 -6.30 -24.68 90.76
C LEU A 283 -5.04 -23.90 91.14
N VAL A 284 -5.17 -22.60 91.46
CA VAL A 284 -4.05 -21.74 91.86
C VAL A 284 -3.45 -22.17 93.22
N GLU A 285 -4.27 -22.66 94.16
CA GLU A 285 -3.78 -23.19 95.45
C GLU A 285 -3.05 -24.53 95.33
N ARG A 286 -3.33 -25.33 94.29
CA ARG A 286 -2.65 -26.61 94.04
C ARG A 286 -1.29 -26.46 93.36
N GLU A 287 -1.09 -25.40 92.59
CA GLU A 287 0.11 -25.18 91.78
C GLU A 287 1.10 -24.19 92.43
N SER A 288 0.77 -23.59 93.59
CA SER A 288 1.63 -22.61 94.27
C SER A 288 2.42 -23.20 95.45
N PRO A 289 3.77 -23.18 95.43
CA PRO A 289 4.60 -23.81 96.46
C PRO A 289 4.55 -23.06 97.81
N LYS A 290 4.19 -23.79 98.88
CA LYS A 290 4.20 -23.27 100.26
C LYS A 290 5.60 -22.83 100.69
N LYS A 291 5.74 -21.52 100.93
CA LYS A 291 6.89 -20.90 101.58
C LYS A 291 6.81 -21.14 103.09
N THR A 292 7.69 -21.98 103.64
CA THR A 292 7.91 -22.13 105.09
C THR A 292 8.40 -20.80 105.68
N ARG A 293 7.75 -20.31 106.74
CA ARG A 293 8.26 -19.21 107.58
C ARG A 293 9.00 -19.80 108.79
N PRO A 294 10.05 -19.13 109.32
CA PRO A 294 10.54 -19.39 110.67
C PRO A 294 9.51 -18.96 111.73
#